data_AF-A0AB39HSF2-F1
#
_entry.id   AF-A0AB39HSF2-F1
#
_cell.length_a   1.000
_cell.length_b   1.000
_cell.length_c   1.000
_cell.angle_alpha   90.00
_cell.angle_beta   90.00
_cell.angle_gamma   90.00
#
_symmetry.space_group_name_H-M   'P 1'
#
loop_
_entity.id
_entity.type
_entity.pdbx_description
1 polymer ?
#
loop_
_entity_poly.entity_id
_entity_poly.type
_entity_poly.pdbx_seq_one_letter_code
_entity_poly.pdbx_strand_id
1 'polypeptide(L)' 'MNNENQLYRSTSEDEGISSKAILSFLDAVEEENLNYISFMLVRNDKVIAEGA' A
#
# COMPACT_ATOMS: atom_id res chain seq x y z
N MET A 1 -9.42 19.68 15.09
CA MET A 1 -9.30 18.21 14.98
C MET A 1 -7.84 17.90 15.16
N ASN A 2 -7.46 17.24 16.25
CA ASN A 2 -6.06 16.86 16.47
C ASN A 2 -5.72 15.73 15.48
N ASN A 3 -4.65 15.91 14.68
CA ASN A 3 -4.18 14.97 13.66
C ASN A 3 -3.53 13.69 14.24
N GLU A 4 -3.82 13.35 15.50
CA GLU A 4 -3.15 12.29 16.27
C GLU A 4 -3.39 10.88 15.70
N ASN A 5 -4.37 10.72 14.79
CA ASN A 5 -4.69 9.44 14.12
C ASN A 5 -4.50 9.48 12.59
N GLN A 6 -3.77 10.46 12.04
CA GLN A 6 -3.49 10.50 10.60
C GLN A 6 -2.20 9.76 10.27
N LEU A 7 -2.31 8.75 9.40
CA LEU A 7 -1.14 8.18 8.74
C LEU A 7 -0.63 9.15 7.66
N TYR A 8 0.67 9.43 7.68
CA TYR A 8 1.32 10.24 6.64
C TYR A 8 1.43 9.44 5.34
N ARG A 9 1.57 10.14 4.20
CA ARG A 9 1.76 9.49 2.89
C ARG A 9 3.19 9.70 2.42
N SER A 10 3.73 8.71 1.72
CA SER A 10 4.98 8.80 0.97
C SER A 10 4.89 7.97 -0.30
N THR A 11 5.89 8.04 -1.17
CA THR A 11 5.99 7.13 -2.32
C THR A 11 6.58 5.80 -1.89
N SER A 12 6.25 4.72 -2.60
CA SER A 12 6.90 3.43 -2.37
C SER A 12 8.42 3.52 -2.52
N GLU A 13 8.88 4.28 -3.52
CA GLU A 13 10.28 4.44 -3.88
C GLU A 13 11.07 5.16 -2.79
N ASP A 14 10.52 6.23 -2.21
CA ASP A 14 11.15 6.96 -1.11
C ASP A 14 11.29 6.10 0.15
N GLU A 15 10.40 5.12 0.33
CA GLU A 15 10.43 4.17 1.43
C GLU A 15 11.16 2.85 1.10
N GLY A 16 11.84 2.81 -0.06
CA GLY A 16 12.72 1.71 -0.47
C GLY A 16 11.98 0.48 -1.00
N ILE A 17 10.73 0.63 -1.43
CA ILE A 17 9.95 -0.41 -2.11
C ILE A 17 9.74 -0.01 -3.56
N SER A 18 9.96 -0.94 -4.48
CA SER A 18 9.60 -0.71 -5.89
C SER A 18 8.10 -0.81 -6.07
N SER A 19 7.48 0.18 -6.73
CA SER A 19 6.10 0.09 -7.22
C SER A 19 5.82 -1.20 -8.01
N LYS A 20 6.80 -1.69 -8.78
CA LYS A 20 6.70 -2.96 -9.51
C LYS A 20 6.46 -4.16 -8.58
N ALA A 21 7.12 -4.20 -7.42
CA ALA A 21 6.95 -5.29 -6.47
C ALA A 21 5.55 -5.27 -5.83
N ILE A 22 4.99 -4.08 -5.61
CA ILE A 22 3.62 -3.91 -5.12
C ILE A 22 2.62 -4.42 -6.18
N LEU A 23 2.80 -4.03 -7.44
CA LEU A 23 1.95 -4.49 -8.54
C LEU A 23 2.01 -6.02 -8.70
N SER A 24 3.20 -6.63 -8.69
CA SER A 24 3.33 -8.09 -8.77
C SER A 24 2.66 -8.83 -7.62
N PHE A 25 2.61 -8.25 -6.42
CA PHE A 25 1.82 -8.81 -5.32
C PHE A 25 0.32 -8.75 -5.61
N LEU A 26 -0.19 -7.61 -6.10
CA LEU A 26 -1.60 -7.46 -6.44
C LEU A 26 -2.02 -8.41 -7.57
N ASP A 27 -1.19 -8.54 -8.61
CA ASP A 27 -1.39 -9.48 -9.71
C ASP A 27 -1.54 -10.92 -9.17
N ALA A 28 -0.64 -11.35 -8.27
CA ALA A 28 -0.70 -12.69 -7.67
C ALA A 28 -1.95 -12.90 -6.80
N VAL A 29 -2.40 -11.87 -6.07
CA VAL A 29 -3.63 -11.93 -5.27
C VAL A 29 -4.86 -12.07 -6.16
N GLU A 30 -4.87 -11.40 -7.32
CA GLU A 30 -5.93 -11.52 -8.33
C GLU A 30 -5.93 -12.92 -8.97
N GLU A 31 -4.76 -13.45 -9.34
CA GLU A 31 -4.60 -14.81 -9.88
C GLU A 31 -5.13 -15.90 -8.92
N GLU A 32 -4.89 -15.74 -7.62
CA GLU A 32 -5.37 -16.66 -6.58
C GLU A 32 -6.85 -16.46 -6.21
N ASN A 33 -7.56 -15.54 -6.88
CA ASN A 33 -8.97 -15.21 -6.64
C ASN A 33 -9.29 -14.91 -5.16
N LEU A 34 -8.37 -14.25 -4.46
CA LEU A 34 -8.49 -13.99 -3.02
C LEU A 34 -9.49 -12.86 -2.68
N ASN A 35 -10.14 -12.25 -3.68
CA ASN A 35 -11.22 -11.27 -3.57
C ASN A 35 -11.05 -10.27 -2.41
N TYR A 36 -10.31 -9.18 -2.64
CA TYR A 36 -10.24 -8.06 -1.70
C TYR A 36 -11.10 -6.88 -2.15
N ILE A 37 -11.54 -6.07 -1.18
CA ILE A 37 -12.33 -4.84 -1.40
C ILE A 37 -11.43 -3.60 -1.39
N SER A 38 -10.28 -3.67 -0.72
CA SER A 38 -9.33 -2.57 -0.64
C SER A 38 -7.95 -3.07 -0.24
N PHE A 39 -6.93 -2.32 -0.63
CA PHE A 39 -5.53 -2.56 -0.29
C PHE A 39 -4.91 -1.28 0.28
N MET A 40 -4.11 -1.43 1.35
CA MET A 40 -3.29 -0.37 1.91
C MET A 40 -1.98 -0.95 2.41
N LEU A 41 -0.85 -0.42 1.94
CA LEU A 41 0.49 -0.79 2.36
C LEU A 41 1.12 0.33 3.18
N VAL A 42 1.60 -0.02 4.37
CA VAL A 42 2.24 0.90 5.31
C VAL A 42 3.69 0.49 5.55
N ARG A 43 4.61 1.46 5.52
CA ARG A 43 6.02 1.29 5.84
C ARG A 43 6.55 2.55 6.52
N ASN A 44 7.36 2.38 7.56
CA ASN A 44 7.92 3.49 8.35
C ASN A 44 6.86 4.53 8.77
N ASP A 45 5.72 4.04 9.27
CA ASP A 45 4.56 4.85 9.70
C ASP A 45 3.90 5.71 8.60
N LYS A 46 4.16 5.38 7.33
CA LYS A 46 3.58 6.06 6.17
C LYS A 46 2.83 5.09 5.28
N VAL A 47 1.68 5.53 4.76
CA VAL A 47 0.99 4.86 3.65
C VAL A 47 1.81 5.08 2.39
N ILE A 48 2.19 4.00 1.73
CA ILE A 48 3.05 4.02 0.53
C ILE A 48 2.37 3.48 -0.73
N ALA A 49 1.22 2.81 -0.57
CA ALA A 49 0.29 2.46 -1.63
C ALA A 49 -1.10 2.23 -1.04
N GLU A 50 -2.16 2.73 -1.69
CA GLU A 50 -3.55 2.53 -1.28
C GLU A 50 -4.48 2.49 -2.52
N GLY A 51 -5.54 1.69 -2.46
CA GLY A 51 -6.50 1.52 -3.56
C GLY A 51 -7.72 0.66 -3.19
N ALA A 52 -8.79 0.78 -3.97
CA ALA A 52 -10.02 -0.01 -3.87
C ALA A 52 -10.21 -0.82 -5.15
#